data_AF-A0A950MJ26-F1
#
_entry.id   AF-A0A950MJ26-F1
#
_cell.length_a   1.000
_cell.length_b   1.000
_cell.length_c   1.000
_cell.angle_alpha   90.00
_cell.angle_beta   90.00
_cell.angle_gamma   90.00
#
_symmetry.space_group_name_H-M   'P 1'
#
loop_
_entity.id
_entity.type
_entity.pdbx_description
1 polymer ?
#
loop_
_entity_poly.entity_id
_entity_poly.type
_entity_poly.pdbx_seq_one_letter_code
_entity_poly.pdbx_strand_id
1 'polypeptide(L)'
;MCSIDAVGYEAFADDAPNAQQQPNQILENCVRVTNPTGHVGLIGVYFPEDPGGVDDDEKHGKFTVPLGQAWNKGLTIGMGQCPVKRYNIYLRDLIIAGLAKPSFIVSHHLPLEAGPDAYEKFDKRIDGYTKVLLKPGMAA
;
A
#
# COMPACT_ATOMS: atom_id res chain seq x y z
N MET A 1 -20.75 0.65 -1.60
CA MET A 1 -19.55 1.39 -1.13
C MET A 1 -18.37 0.43 -1.15
N CYS A 2 -17.17 0.89 -1.48
CA CYS A 2 -15.97 0.06 -1.59
C CYS A 2 -14.85 0.60 -0.72
N SER A 3 -13.98 -0.27 -0.22
CA SER A 3 -12.73 0.11 0.46
C SER A 3 -11.53 -0.54 -0.23
N ILE A 4 -10.35 0.05 -0.03
CA ILE A 4 -9.09 -0.48 -0.56
C ILE A 4 -8.08 -0.49 0.59
N ASP A 5 -7.44 -1.63 0.80
CA ASP A 5 -6.18 -1.70 1.53
C ASP A 5 -5.04 -1.43 0.55
N ALA A 6 -4.28 -0.36 0.82
CA ALA A 6 -3.10 0.04 0.06
C ALA A 6 -1.81 0.05 0.91
N VAL A 7 -1.86 -0.53 2.11
CA VAL A 7 -0.73 -0.59 3.05
C VAL A 7 -0.22 -2.01 3.18
N GLY A 8 -1.11 -2.98 3.43
CA GLY A 8 -0.74 -4.36 3.68
C GLY A 8 -0.21 -4.58 5.10
N TYR A 9 0.68 -5.57 5.26
CA TYR A 9 1.19 -5.96 6.59
C TYR A 9 2.05 -4.89 7.27
N GLU A 10 2.51 -3.86 6.57
CA GLU A 10 3.30 -2.76 7.15
C GLU A 10 2.44 -1.70 7.88
N ALA A 11 1.17 -2.01 8.16
CA ALA A 11 0.25 -1.14 8.86
C ALA A 11 0.68 -0.88 10.31
N PHE A 12 0.53 0.36 10.76
CA PHE A 12 0.79 0.79 12.14
C PHE A 12 -0.52 1.10 12.85
N ALA A 13 -0.58 0.87 14.16
CA ALA A 13 -1.74 1.26 14.95
C ALA A 13 -2.00 2.79 14.87
N ASP A 14 -3.27 3.19 14.92
CA ASP A 14 -3.70 4.58 14.73
C ASP A 14 -3.22 5.52 15.88
N ASP A 15 -2.63 4.98 16.94
CA ASP A 15 -2.43 5.61 18.24
C ASP A 15 -1.00 5.53 18.83
N ALA A 16 0.05 5.86 18.05
CA ALA A 16 1.29 6.47 18.57
C ALA A 16 2.35 6.70 17.48
N PRO A 17 3.25 7.69 17.64
CA PRO A 17 4.47 7.82 16.82
C PRO A 17 5.45 6.62 16.94
N ASN A 18 5.22 5.73 17.92
CA ASN A 18 5.92 4.45 18.12
C ASN A 18 4.94 3.27 18.14
N ALA A 19 3.80 3.39 17.45
CA ALA A 19 2.82 2.32 17.38
C ALA A 19 3.49 1.02 16.91
N GLN A 20 3.13 -0.11 17.53
CA GLN A 20 3.52 -1.41 16.99
C GLN A 20 2.86 -1.59 15.62
N GLN A 21 3.54 -2.32 14.74
CA GLN A 21 2.91 -2.81 13.53
C GLN A 21 1.69 -3.65 13.93
N GLN A 22 0.56 -3.35 13.30
CA GLN A 22 -0.70 -4.07 13.46
C GLN A 22 -1.22 -4.45 12.07
N PRO A 23 -0.71 -5.54 11.50
CA PRO A 23 -1.01 -5.95 10.11
C PRO A 23 -2.51 -6.16 9.84
N ASN A 24 -3.26 -6.57 10.86
CA ASN A 24 -4.69 -6.86 10.74
C ASN A 24 -5.58 -5.61 10.77
N GLN A 25 -5.08 -4.47 11.25
CA GLN A 25 -5.87 -3.25 11.47
C GLN A 25 -6.57 -2.76 10.19
N ILE A 26 -5.86 -2.74 9.04
CA ILE A 26 -6.45 -2.26 7.79
C ILE A 26 -7.51 -3.23 7.24
N LEU A 27 -7.32 -4.53 7.43
CA LEU A 27 -8.30 -5.56 7.06
C LEU A 27 -9.58 -5.40 7.87
N GLU A 28 -9.45 -5.21 9.19
CA GLU A 28 -10.58 -4.93 10.07
C GLU A 28 -11.30 -3.64 9.70
N ASN A 29 -10.54 -2.57 9.45
CA ASN A 29 -11.08 -1.27 9.05
C ASN A 29 -11.84 -1.38 7.72
N CYS A 30 -11.29 -2.08 6.72
CA CYS A 30 -11.96 -2.31 5.44
C CYS A 30 -13.30 -3.02 5.60
N VAL A 31 -13.34 -4.10 6.39
CA VAL A 31 -14.59 -4.83 6.67
C VAL A 31 -15.56 -3.96 7.46
N ARG A 32 -15.08 -3.15 8.41
CA ARG A 32 -15.90 -2.27 9.25
C ARG A 32 -16.58 -1.16 8.45
N VAL A 33 -15.84 -0.44 7.61
CA VAL A 33 -16.36 0.75 6.88
C VAL A 33 -17.12 0.39 5.61
N THR A 34 -16.90 -0.80 5.05
CA THR A 34 -17.62 -1.23 3.85
C THR A 34 -19.07 -1.58 4.19
N ASN A 35 -20.01 -0.98 3.46
CA ASN A 35 -21.43 -1.27 3.57
C ASN A 35 -21.73 -2.74 3.19
N PRO A 36 -22.87 -3.30 3.64
CA PRO A 36 -23.36 -4.57 3.14
C PRO A 36 -23.37 -4.62 1.60
N THR A 37 -23.09 -5.80 1.06
CA THR A 37 -22.93 -6.11 -0.37
C THR A 37 -21.85 -5.27 -1.09
N GLY A 38 -20.92 -4.68 -0.33
CA GLY A 38 -19.82 -3.87 -0.85
C GLY A 38 -18.60 -4.70 -1.29
N HIS A 39 -17.57 -3.99 -1.76
CA HIS A 39 -16.34 -4.60 -2.26
C HIS A 39 -15.11 -4.10 -1.49
N VAL A 40 -14.21 -5.00 -1.15
CA VAL A 40 -12.90 -4.70 -0.56
C VAL A 40 -11.82 -5.11 -1.55
N GLY A 41 -10.94 -4.18 -1.90
CA GLY A 41 -9.75 -4.45 -2.71
C GLY A 41 -8.49 -4.51 -1.84
N LEU A 42 -7.76 -5.62 -1.89
CA LEU A 42 -6.49 -5.78 -1.18
C LEU A 42 -5.35 -5.66 -2.18
N ILE A 43 -4.73 -4.48 -2.25
CA ILE A 43 -3.52 -4.23 -3.05
C ILE A 43 -2.26 -4.07 -2.17
N GLY A 44 -2.44 -3.86 -0.86
CA GLY A 44 -1.38 -3.98 0.13
C GLY A 44 -0.65 -5.32 0.00
N VAL A 45 0.64 -5.32 0.34
CA VAL A 45 1.46 -6.53 0.26
C VAL A 45 1.15 -7.43 1.45
N TYR A 46 1.06 -8.73 1.19
CA TYR A 46 0.97 -9.81 2.17
C TYR A 46 1.84 -10.95 1.67
N PHE A 47 2.93 -11.25 2.38
CA PHE A 47 3.83 -12.35 2.01
C PHE A 47 3.40 -13.67 2.67
N PRO A 48 3.61 -14.82 2.00
CA PRO A 48 3.36 -16.13 2.59
C PRO A 48 4.39 -16.50 3.68
N GLU A 49 5.58 -15.89 3.65
CA GLU A 49 6.61 -16.05 4.67
C GLU A 49 7.29 -14.70 4.89
N ASP A 50 7.35 -14.27 6.14
CA ASP A 50 8.05 -13.06 6.56
C ASP A 50 8.80 -13.31 7.89
N PRO A 51 10.12 -13.54 7.87
CA PRO A 51 10.90 -13.73 9.09
C PRO A 51 10.78 -12.58 10.10
N GLY A 52 10.41 -11.38 9.64
CA GLY A 52 10.19 -10.17 10.44
C GLY A 52 8.78 -10.01 11.00
N GLY A 53 7.86 -10.95 10.76
CA GLY A 53 6.48 -10.89 11.26
C GLY A 53 6.39 -10.72 12.78
N VAL A 54 5.33 -10.03 13.25
CA VAL A 54 5.19 -9.62 14.66
C VAL A 54 4.96 -10.85 15.56
N ASP A 55 4.25 -11.85 15.05
CA ASP A 55 4.00 -13.13 15.73
C ASP A 55 4.35 -14.35 14.85
N ASP A 56 4.14 -15.56 15.39
CA ASP A 56 4.43 -16.80 14.68
C ASP A 56 3.49 -17.04 13.49
N ASP A 57 2.24 -16.57 13.56
CA ASP A 57 1.28 -16.75 12.49
C ASP A 57 1.62 -15.83 11.31
N GLU A 58 1.94 -14.57 11.56
CA GLU A 58 2.37 -13.59 10.55
C GLU A 58 3.69 -14.00 9.90
N LYS A 59 4.61 -14.62 10.65
CA LYS A 59 5.84 -15.18 10.07
C LYS A 59 5.58 -16.22 8.99
N HIS A 60 4.44 -16.91 9.10
CA HIS A 60 3.96 -17.89 8.13
C HIS A 60 2.81 -17.34 7.26
N GLY A 61 2.70 -16.01 7.15
CA GLY A 61 1.76 -15.34 6.26
C GLY A 61 0.28 -15.51 6.64
N LYS A 62 0.00 -15.83 7.91
CA LYS A 62 -1.36 -15.98 8.42
C LYS A 62 -1.79 -14.69 9.11
N PHE A 63 -2.86 -14.11 8.59
CA PHE A 63 -3.42 -12.86 9.09
C PHE A 63 -4.84 -13.09 9.61
N THR A 64 -5.18 -12.43 10.71
CA THR A 64 -6.53 -12.52 11.28
C THR A 64 -7.46 -11.59 10.51
N VAL A 65 -8.55 -12.15 9.99
CA VAL A 65 -9.59 -11.42 9.28
C VAL A 65 -10.94 -11.58 9.97
N PRO A 66 -11.76 -10.53 10.11
CA PRO A 66 -13.09 -10.61 10.72
C PRO A 66 -14.11 -11.25 9.75
N LEU A 67 -13.86 -12.51 9.39
CA LEU A 67 -14.59 -13.26 8.37
C LEU A 67 -16.10 -13.31 8.67
N GLY A 68 -16.50 -13.47 9.93
CA GLY A 68 -17.91 -13.46 10.32
C GLY A 68 -18.62 -12.15 10.00
N GLN A 69 -17.95 -11.00 10.20
CA GLN A 69 -18.52 -9.70 9.85
C GLN A 69 -18.58 -9.50 8.34
N ALA A 70 -17.51 -9.89 7.63
CA ALA A 70 -17.47 -9.84 6.17
C ALA A 70 -18.58 -10.71 5.55
N TRP A 71 -18.81 -11.90 6.11
CA TRP A 71 -19.87 -12.81 5.69
C TRP A 71 -21.26 -12.23 5.97
N ASN A 72 -21.50 -11.71 7.19
CA ASN A 72 -22.79 -11.11 7.55
C ASN A 72 -23.13 -9.91 6.66
N LYS A 73 -22.12 -9.16 6.22
CA LYS A 73 -22.26 -8.06 5.27
C LYS A 73 -22.33 -8.53 3.81
N GLY A 74 -22.07 -9.79 3.49
CA GLY A 74 -22.03 -10.28 2.11
C GLY A 74 -20.99 -9.56 1.25
N LEU A 75 -19.79 -9.34 1.79
CA LEU A 75 -18.74 -8.59 1.09
C LEU A 75 -18.08 -9.42 -0.02
N THR A 76 -17.71 -8.75 -1.11
CA THR A 76 -16.80 -9.31 -2.11
C THR A 76 -15.38 -8.81 -1.84
N ILE A 77 -14.40 -9.70 -1.80
CA ILE A 77 -12.99 -9.35 -1.56
C ILE A 77 -12.16 -9.76 -2.78
N GLY A 78 -11.46 -8.81 -3.39
CA GLY A 78 -10.51 -9.04 -4.49
C GLY A 78 -9.10 -8.69 -4.04
N MET A 79 -8.11 -9.51 -4.42
CA MET A 79 -6.73 -9.36 -3.93
C MET A 79 -5.70 -9.74 -5.00
N GLY A 80 -4.45 -9.33 -4.76
CA GLY A 80 -3.28 -9.76 -5.52
C GLY A 80 -2.50 -8.62 -6.15
N GLN A 81 -1.42 -8.97 -6.84
CA GLN A 81 -0.56 -7.99 -7.50
C GLN A 81 -1.31 -7.24 -8.61
N CYS A 82 -1.03 -5.95 -8.75
CA CYS A 82 -1.66 -5.12 -9.77
C CYS A 82 -1.33 -5.66 -11.17
N PRO A 83 -2.32 -6.02 -12.01
CA PRO A 83 -2.08 -6.47 -13.37
C PRO A 83 -1.76 -5.27 -14.28
N VAL A 84 -0.57 -4.70 -14.12
CA VAL A 84 -0.16 -3.41 -14.74
C VAL A 84 -0.45 -3.36 -16.24
N LYS A 85 -0.18 -4.45 -16.98
CA LYS A 85 -0.40 -4.53 -18.44
C LYS A 85 -1.87 -4.41 -18.84
N ARG A 86 -2.81 -4.69 -17.94
CA ARG A 86 -4.25 -4.50 -18.17
C ARG A 86 -4.64 -3.02 -18.19
N TYR A 87 -3.92 -2.17 -17.46
CA TYR A 87 -4.32 -0.78 -17.20
C TYR A 87 -3.38 0.27 -17.78
N ASN A 88 -2.10 -0.06 -18.01
CA ASN A 88 -1.07 0.92 -18.32
C ASN A 88 -1.33 1.73 -19.60
N ILE A 89 -1.91 1.14 -20.65
CA ILE A 89 -2.24 1.85 -21.90
C ILE A 89 -3.34 2.89 -21.64
N TYR A 90 -4.43 2.48 -21.00
CA TYR A 90 -5.52 3.38 -20.65
C TYR A 90 -5.06 4.52 -19.75
N LEU A 91 -4.30 4.23 -18.69
CA LEU A 91 -3.78 5.23 -17.75
C LEU A 91 -2.80 6.21 -18.43
N ARG A 92 -1.94 5.71 -19.33
CA ARG A 92 -1.06 6.55 -20.15
C ARG A 92 -1.89 7.52 -21.00
N ASP A 93 -2.95 7.03 -21.65
CA ASP A 93 -3.76 7.85 -22.55
C ASP A 93 -4.49 8.97 -21.81
N LEU A 94 -4.93 8.71 -20.57
CA LEU A 94 -5.45 9.76 -19.68
C LEU A 94 -4.40 10.83 -19.35
N ILE A 95 -3.14 10.44 -19.15
CA ILE A 95 -2.03 11.39 -18.90
C ILE A 95 -1.74 12.22 -20.15
N ILE A 96 -1.64 11.58 -21.32
CA ILE A 96 -1.40 12.24 -22.60
C ILE A 96 -2.53 13.23 -22.93
N ALA A 97 -3.78 12.85 -22.67
CA ALA A 97 -4.94 13.72 -22.85
C ALA A 97 -5.07 14.84 -21.81
N GLY A 98 -4.18 14.88 -20.80
CA GLY A 98 -4.20 15.88 -19.74
C GLY A 98 -5.31 15.67 -18.70
N LEU A 99 -6.03 14.54 -18.75
CA LEU A 99 -7.11 14.18 -17.82
C LEU A 99 -6.58 13.67 -16.48
N ALA A 100 -5.34 13.18 -16.44
CA ALA A 100 -4.66 12.75 -15.22
C ALA A 100 -3.26 13.39 -15.12
N LYS A 101 -2.90 13.87 -13.92
CA LYS A 101 -1.59 14.49 -13.64
C LYS A 101 -0.96 13.89 -12.39
N PRO A 102 -0.50 12.62 -12.42
CA PRO A 102 -0.04 11.92 -11.21
C PRO A 102 1.25 12.51 -10.61
N SER A 103 1.91 13.45 -11.28
CA SER A 103 3.15 14.07 -10.81
C SER A 103 3.03 14.75 -9.45
N PHE A 104 1.83 15.08 -8.96
CA PHE A 104 1.64 15.67 -7.63
C PHE A 104 2.10 14.74 -6.48
N ILE A 105 2.17 13.42 -6.70
CA ILE A 105 2.65 12.48 -5.68
C ILE A 105 4.18 12.51 -5.55
N VAL A 106 4.90 12.98 -6.59
CA VAL A 106 6.36 12.99 -6.64
C VAL A 106 6.88 14.08 -5.73
N SER A 107 7.61 13.70 -4.68
CA SER A 107 8.19 14.66 -3.75
C SER A 107 9.61 15.08 -4.14
N HIS A 108 10.40 14.18 -4.74
CA HIS A 108 11.79 14.48 -5.09
C HIS A 108 12.20 13.92 -6.46
N HIS A 109 13.07 14.64 -7.14
CA HIS A 109 13.83 14.16 -8.30
C HIS A 109 15.31 14.25 -7.96
N LEU A 110 16.01 13.12 -7.97
CA LEU A 110 17.40 13.02 -7.52
C LEU A 110 18.27 12.31 -8.57
N PRO A 111 19.60 12.55 -8.59
CA PRO A 111 20.52 11.73 -9.37
C PRO A 111 20.56 10.29 -8.84
N LEU A 112 21.02 9.34 -9.64
CA LEU A 112 21.04 7.91 -9.28
C LEU A 112 21.94 7.64 -8.06
N GLU A 113 23.02 8.39 -7.94
CA GLU A 113 24.03 8.32 -6.90
C GLU A 113 23.47 8.69 -5.52
N ALA A 114 22.41 9.50 -5.46
CA ALA A 114 21.70 9.84 -4.23
C ALA A 114 20.71 8.75 -3.79
N GLY A 115 20.59 7.65 -4.55
CA GLY A 115 19.71 6.51 -4.24
C GLY A 115 19.84 6.00 -2.80
N PRO A 116 21.04 5.64 -2.30
CA PRO A 116 21.21 5.12 -0.94
C PRO A 116 20.66 6.05 0.16
N ASP A 117 20.99 7.35 0.10
CA ASP A 117 20.48 8.36 1.04
C ASP A 117 18.96 8.53 0.93
N ALA A 118 18.41 8.51 -0.29
CA ALA A 118 16.97 8.56 -0.49
C ALA A 118 16.24 7.35 0.10
N TYR A 119 16.81 6.14 -0.01
CA TYR A 119 16.28 4.94 0.62
C TYR A 119 16.31 5.05 2.15
N GLU A 120 17.41 5.53 2.74
CA GLU A 120 17.52 5.72 4.20
C GLU A 120 16.49 6.73 4.72
N LYS A 121 16.29 7.85 4.01
CA LYS A 121 15.30 8.86 4.39
C LYS A 121 13.86 8.35 4.24
N PHE A 122 13.58 7.57 3.21
CA PHE A 122 12.28 6.94 3.01
C PHE A 122 11.97 5.92 4.11
N ASP A 123 12.93 5.06 4.45
CA ASP A 123 12.82 4.08 5.53
C ASP A 123 12.57 4.73 6.90
N LYS A 124 13.32 5.80 7.22
CA LYS A 124 13.14 6.60 8.44
C LYS A 124 11.90 7.50 8.42
N ARG A 125 11.09 7.45 7.35
CA ARG A 125 9.88 8.27 7.16
C ARG A 125 10.12 9.76 7.39
N ILE A 126 11.27 10.26 6.91
CA ILE A 126 11.61 11.67 7.01
C ILE A 126 10.54 12.49 6.29
N ASP A 127 10.06 13.55 6.95
CA ASP A 127 9.00 14.39 6.40
C ASP A 127 9.33 14.88 4.97
N GLY A 128 8.34 14.81 4.09
CA GLY A 128 8.50 15.09 2.65
C GLY A 128 9.07 13.96 1.78
N TYR A 129 9.63 12.87 2.32
CA TYR A 129 10.13 11.73 1.52
C TYR A 129 9.04 10.68 1.27
N THR A 130 8.17 10.93 0.28
CA THR A 130 7.05 10.05 -0.08
C THR A 130 7.24 9.32 -1.42
N LYS A 131 7.65 10.01 -2.48
CA LYS A 131 7.91 9.40 -3.79
C LYS A 131 9.11 10.06 -4.46
N VAL A 132 10.21 9.33 -4.49
CA VAL A 132 11.47 9.75 -5.09
C VAL A 132 11.60 9.16 -6.50
N LEU A 133 11.93 10.00 -7.48
CA LEU A 133 12.29 9.60 -8.84
C LEU A 133 13.79 9.77 -9.03
N LEU A 134 14.49 8.66 -9.25
CA LEU A 134 15.91 8.68 -9.59
C LEU A 134 16.06 8.90 -11.10
N LYS A 135 16.88 9.88 -11.48
CA LYS A 135 17.19 10.22 -12.88
C LYS A 135 18.63 9.86 -13.18
N PRO A 136 18.90 8.73 -13.84
CA PRO A 136 20.24 8.40 -14.31
C PRO A 136 20.78 9.50 -15.24
N GLY A 137 22.04 9.90 -15.04
CA GLY A 137 22.71 10.92 -15.86
C GLY A 137 22.38 12.38 -15.50
N MET A 138 21.59 12.62 -14.44
CA MET A 138 21.49 13.94 -13.82
C MET A 138 22.79 14.22 -13.06
N ALA A 139 23.40 15.39 -13.29
CA ALA A 139 24.53 15.83 -12.48
C ALA A 139 24.07 16.06 -11.03
N ALA A 140 24.94 15.75 -10.07
CA ALA A 140 24.72 16.00 -8.66
C ALA A 140 24.62 17.50 -8.35
#